data_AF-W4EMR5-F1
#
_entry.id   AF-W4EMR5-F1
#
_cell.length_a   1.000
_cell.length_b   1.000
_cell.length_c   1.000
_cell.angle_alpha   90.00
_cell.angle_beta   90.00
_cell.angle_gamma   90.00
#
_symmetry.space_group_name_H-M   'P 1'
#
loop_
_entity.id
_entity.type
_entity.pdbx_description
1 polymer ?
#
loop_
_entity_poly.entity_id
_entity_poly.type
_entity_poly.pdbx_seq_one_letter_code
_entity_poly.pdbx_strand_id
1 'polypeptide(L)'
;MKKKRKIGRYVFKYFCFIFLIVLLIFVLKSCAEDMQRINEEKAGEFISKCENAYAFWQGVDGKSCDDARKTYYKYTEEEWKEEKRKLIEFGEVTEEDYLYDEIKEDIKSEGKKY
;
A
#
# COMPACT_ATOMS: atom_id res chain seq x y z
N MET A 1 4.85 -58.73 6.80
CA MET A 1 3.79 -57.71 6.61
C MET A 1 3.97 -56.38 7.38
N LYS A 2 4.82 -56.28 8.42
CA LYS A 2 4.98 -55.03 9.23
C LYS A 2 5.58 -53.82 8.46
N LYS A 3 6.41 -54.04 7.44
CA LYS A 3 7.10 -52.97 6.66
C LYS A 3 6.12 -52.09 5.84
N LYS A 4 5.14 -52.70 5.16
CA LYS A 4 4.13 -51.97 4.35
C LYS A 4 3.24 -51.04 5.19
N ARG A 5 2.88 -51.42 6.42
CA ARG A 5 2.10 -50.57 7.36
C ARG A 5 2.88 -49.33 7.83
N LYS A 6 4.22 -49.40 7.94
CA LYS A 6 5.05 -48.24 8.31
C LYS A 6 5.15 -47.22 7.16
N ILE A 7 5.23 -47.69 5.91
CA ILE A 7 5.35 -46.84 4.71
C ILE A 7 4.04 -46.05 4.49
N GLY A 8 2.87 -46.70 4.56
CA GLY A 8 1.58 -46.01 4.42
C GLY A 8 1.35 -44.94 5.51
N ARG A 9 1.85 -45.16 6.72
CA ARG A 9 1.77 -44.18 7.83
C ARG A 9 2.67 -42.97 7.61
N TYR A 10 3.83 -43.15 6.96
CA TYR A 10 4.70 -42.05 6.55
C TYR A 10 4.09 -41.24 5.41
N VAL A 11 3.56 -41.90 4.38
CA VAL A 11 2.88 -41.23 3.25
C VAL A 11 1.69 -40.41 3.73
N PHE A 12 0.87 -40.96 4.63
CA PHE A 12 -0.24 -40.24 5.23
C PHE A 12 0.22 -39.03 6.07
N LYS A 13 1.29 -39.18 6.86
CA LYS A 13 1.88 -38.06 7.62
C LYS A 13 2.36 -36.93 6.71
N TYR A 14 3.05 -37.26 5.62
CA TYR A 14 3.50 -36.24 4.65
C TYR A 14 2.33 -35.56 3.96
N PHE A 15 1.28 -36.30 3.60
CA PHE A 15 0.07 -35.70 3.02
C PHE A 15 -0.63 -34.73 3.99
N CYS A 16 -0.79 -35.12 5.26
CA CYS A 16 -1.32 -34.22 6.29
C CYS A 16 -0.43 -32.99 6.51
N PHE A 17 0.90 -33.15 6.44
CA PHE A 17 1.84 -32.05 6.60
C PHE A 17 1.75 -31.05 5.43
N ILE A 18 1.67 -31.54 4.19
CA ILE A 18 1.47 -30.70 3.01
C ILE A 18 0.11 -29.98 3.11
N PHE A 19 -0.94 -30.67 3.53
CA PHE A 19 -2.25 -30.07 3.72
C PHE A 19 -2.24 -28.94 4.76
N LEU A 20 -1.53 -29.12 5.88
CA LEU A 20 -1.33 -28.07 6.89
C LEU A 20 -0.58 -26.86 6.32
N ILE A 21 0.45 -27.06 5.51
CA ILE A 21 1.18 -25.96 4.84
C ILE A 21 0.25 -25.20 3.90
N VAL A 22 -0.56 -25.89 3.11
CA VAL A 22 -1.51 -25.25 2.20
C VAL A 22 -2.51 -24.40 2.98
N LEU A 23 -3.09 -24.93 4.07
CA LEU A 23 -3.99 -24.16 4.94
C LEU A 23 -3.31 -22.91 5.53
N LEU A 24 -2.06 -23.04 5.98
CA LEU A 24 -1.29 -21.90 6.49
C LEU A 24 -1.11 -20.82 5.42
N ILE A 25 -0.82 -21.19 4.17
CA ILE A 25 -0.67 -20.22 3.07
C ILE A 25 -1.99 -19.49 2.80
N PHE A 26 -3.13 -20.19 2.83
CA PHE A 26 -4.45 -19.55 2.67
C PHE A 26 -4.77 -18.56 3.79
N VAL A 27 -4.49 -18.92 5.04
CA VAL A 27 -4.69 -18.03 6.19
C VAL A 27 -3.80 -16.79 6.10
N LEU A 28 -2.53 -16.96 5.71
CA LEU A 28 -1.60 -15.85 5.53
C LEU A 28 -2.03 -14.89 4.41
N LYS A 29 -2.53 -15.42 3.28
CA LYS A 29 -3.07 -14.59 2.19
C LYS A 29 -4.28 -13.78 2.64
N SER A 30 -5.25 -14.41 3.30
CA SER A 30 -6.43 -13.71 3.83
C SER A 30 -6.04 -12.61 4.80
N CYS A 31 -5.06 -12.85 5.67
CA CYS A 31 -4.57 -11.84 6.61
C CYS A 31 -3.89 -10.66 5.91
N ALA A 32 -3.14 -10.91 4.84
CA ALA A 32 -2.51 -9.86 4.04
C ALA A 32 -3.56 -9.01 3.30
N GLU A 33 -4.57 -9.65 2.71
CA GLU A 33 -5.67 -8.96 2.01
C GLU A 33 -6.51 -8.09 2.97
N ASP A 34 -6.83 -8.60 4.17
CA ASP A 34 -7.55 -7.81 5.18
C ASP A 34 -6.72 -6.62 5.68
N MET A 35 -5.40 -6.80 5.87
CA MET A 35 -4.51 -5.71 6.27
C MET A 35 -4.40 -4.64 5.17
N GLN A 36 -4.32 -5.05 3.90
CA GLN A 36 -4.33 -4.12 2.77
C GLN A 36 -5.63 -3.32 2.73
N ARG A 37 -6.79 -3.98 2.88
CA ARG A 37 -8.09 -3.29 2.88
C ARG A 37 -8.20 -2.27 4.02
N ILE A 38 -7.72 -2.61 5.22
CA ILE A 38 -7.71 -1.69 6.37
C ILE A 38 -6.80 -0.48 6.09
N ASN A 39 -5.65 -0.69 5.45
CA ASN A 39 -4.74 0.39 5.10
C ASN A 39 -5.33 1.30 4.01
N GLU A 40 -6.02 0.73 3.02
CA GLU A 40 -6.74 1.50 2.00
C GLU A 40 -7.85 2.36 2.63
N GLU A 41 -8.66 1.77 3.52
CA GLU A 41 -9.74 2.50 4.20
C GLU A 41 -9.19 3.66 5.05
N LYS A 42 -8.11 3.41 5.81
CA LYS A 42 -7.43 4.44 6.58
C LYS A 42 -6.79 5.51 5.70
N ALA A 43 -6.20 5.13 4.57
CA ALA A 43 -5.62 6.06 3.62
C ALA A 43 -6.71 6.97 3.02
N GLY A 44 -7.87 6.42 2.68
CA GLY A 44 -9.03 7.19 2.23
C GLY A 44 -9.51 8.21 3.26
N GLU A 45 -9.63 7.79 4.52
CA GLU A 45 -9.98 8.70 5.63
C GLU A 45 -8.91 9.79 5.82
N PHE A 46 -7.63 9.44 5.68
CA PHE A 46 -6.53 10.40 5.83
C PHE A 46 -6.48 11.41 4.68
N ILE A 47 -6.75 10.99 3.44
CA ILE A 47 -6.86 11.91 2.28
C ILE A 47 -7.94 12.96 2.51
N SER A 48 -9.08 12.58 3.09
CA SER A 48 -10.13 13.55 3.42
C SER A 48 -9.69 14.60 4.46
N LYS A 49 -8.71 14.26 5.31
CA LYS A 49 -8.09 15.22 6.24
C LYS A 49 -7.10 16.12 5.53
N CYS A 50 -6.37 15.61 4.53
CA CYS A 50 -5.48 16.40 3.68
C CYS A 50 -6.23 17.50 2.90
N GLU A 51 -7.45 17.20 2.45
CA GLU A 51 -8.28 18.14 1.69
C GLU A 51 -8.97 19.19 2.59
N ASN A 52 -8.78 19.13 3.91
CA ASN A 52 -9.35 20.07 4.85
C ASN A 52 -8.42 21.28 5.03
N ALA A 53 -8.92 22.50 4.85
CA ALA A 53 -8.15 23.73 5.08
C ALA A 53 -7.57 23.85 6.51
N TYR A 54 -8.08 23.09 7.48
CA TYR A 54 -7.57 23.04 8.86
C TYR A 54 -6.67 21.82 9.16
N ALA A 55 -6.26 21.06 8.14
CA ALA A 55 -5.44 19.85 8.26
C ALA A 55 -4.18 20.04 9.12
N PHE A 56 -3.57 21.22 9.02
CA PHE A 56 -2.41 21.62 9.81
C PHE A 56 -2.62 21.48 11.32
N TRP A 57 -3.80 21.84 11.84
CA TRP A 57 -4.13 21.73 13.27
C TRP A 57 -4.36 20.28 13.72
N GLN A 58 -4.51 19.35 12.77
CA GLN A 58 -4.64 17.93 13.00
C GLN A 58 -3.30 17.18 12.85
N GLY A 59 -2.19 17.90 12.63
CA GLY A 59 -0.85 17.33 12.49
C GLY A 59 -0.63 16.61 11.15
N VAL A 60 -1.38 16.99 10.11
CA VAL A 60 -1.24 16.48 8.75
C VAL A 60 -0.12 17.23 8.03
N ASP A 61 0.78 16.50 7.36
CA ASP A 61 1.86 17.07 6.54
C ASP A 61 1.75 16.62 5.07
N GLY A 62 2.37 17.36 4.15
CA GLY A 62 2.29 17.06 2.71
C GLY A 62 2.78 15.66 2.34
N LYS A 63 3.80 15.16 3.05
CA LYS A 63 4.38 13.84 2.83
C LYS A 63 3.44 12.70 3.20
N SER A 64 2.76 12.79 4.35
CA SER A 64 1.77 11.80 4.78
C SER A 64 0.55 11.79 3.87
N CYS A 65 0.19 12.93 3.28
CA CYS A 65 -0.82 13.02 2.23
C CYS A 65 -0.38 12.35 0.93
N ASP A 66 0.88 12.54 0.52
CA ASP A 66 1.48 11.88 -0.64
C ASP A 66 1.48 10.35 -0.47
N ASP A 67 1.96 9.88 0.68
CA ASP A 67 2.00 8.45 1.03
C ASP A 67 0.60 7.83 1.11
N ALA A 68 -0.38 8.57 1.65
CA ALA A 68 -1.76 8.12 1.73
C ALA A 68 -2.41 8.00 0.34
N ARG A 69 -2.26 9.00 -0.54
CA ARG A 69 -2.81 8.96 -1.91
C ARG A 69 -2.21 7.81 -2.71
N LYS A 70 -0.89 7.65 -2.67
CA LYS A 70 -0.20 6.53 -3.31
C LYS A 70 -0.70 5.17 -2.82
N THR A 71 -0.90 5.03 -1.50
CA THR A 71 -1.41 3.80 -0.88
C THR A 71 -2.85 3.52 -1.30
N TYR A 72 -3.72 4.53 -1.28
CA TYR A 72 -5.13 4.42 -1.61
C TYR A 72 -5.37 4.00 -3.07
N TYR A 73 -4.68 4.65 -4.00
CA TYR A 73 -4.82 4.39 -5.43
C TYR A 73 -3.93 3.24 -5.94
N LYS A 74 -3.12 2.64 -5.05
CA LYS A 74 -2.22 1.51 -5.36
C LYS A 74 -1.23 1.81 -6.48
N TYR A 75 -0.78 3.06 -6.56
CA TYR A 75 0.19 3.45 -7.57
C TYR A 75 1.56 2.85 -7.28
N THR A 76 2.24 2.41 -8.33
CA THR A 76 3.69 2.21 -8.30
C THR A 76 4.40 3.57 -8.16
N GLU A 77 5.69 3.56 -7.83
CA GLU A 77 6.47 4.80 -7.77
C GLU A 77 6.44 5.58 -9.08
N GLU A 78 6.50 4.89 -10.22
CA GLU A 78 6.55 5.50 -11.54
C GLU A 78 5.18 6.09 -11.91
N GLU A 79 4.09 5.33 -11.70
CA GLU A 79 2.73 5.82 -11.92
C GLU A 79 2.40 7.01 -11.01
N TRP A 80 2.82 6.94 -9.74
CA TRP A 80 2.56 8.02 -8.80
C TRP A 80 3.27 9.31 -9.20
N LYS A 81 4.49 9.22 -9.74
CA LYS A 81 5.22 10.38 -10.26
C LYS A 81 4.52 11.04 -11.45
N GLU A 82 3.99 10.25 -12.37
CA GLU A 82 3.22 10.78 -13.50
C GLU A 82 1.92 11.45 -13.02
N GLU A 83 1.24 10.82 -12.07
CA GLU A 83 -0.02 11.34 -11.53
C GLU A 83 0.19 12.63 -10.72
N LYS A 84 1.26 12.70 -9.91
CA LYS A 84 1.67 13.94 -9.22
C LYS A 84 1.79 15.14 -10.16
N ARG A 85 2.34 14.94 -11.37
CA ARG A 85 2.47 16.03 -12.36
C ARG A 85 1.11 16.48 -12.88
N LYS A 86 0.20 15.54 -13.13
CA LYS A 86 -1.18 15.82 -13.55
C LYS A 86 -1.97 16.57 -12.48
N LEU A 87 -1.78 16.23 -11.20
CA LEU A 87 -2.48 16.90 -10.09
C LEU A 87 -2.23 18.43 -10.07
N ILE A 88 -1.00 18.85 -10.37
CA ILE A 88 -0.68 20.28 -10.54
C ILE A 88 -1.24 20.83 -11.85
N GLU A 89 -1.09 20.09 -12.96
CA GLU A 89 -1.50 20.54 -14.30
C GLU A 89 -3.01 20.75 -14.43
N PHE A 90 -3.82 19.90 -13.80
CA PHE A 90 -5.29 20.00 -13.78
C PHE A 90 -5.83 20.86 -12.63
N GLY A 91 -4.96 21.39 -11.76
CA GLY A 91 -5.36 22.26 -10.66
C GLY A 91 -6.13 21.55 -9.54
N GLU A 92 -6.02 20.23 -9.46
CA GLU A 92 -6.57 19.43 -8.35
C GLU A 92 -5.77 19.63 -7.06
N VAL A 93 -4.51 20.05 -7.19
CA VAL A 93 -3.63 20.47 -6.10
C VAL A 93 -3.14 21.88 -6.42
N THR A 94 -3.49 22.85 -5.57
CA THR A 94 -3.15 24.28 -5.74
C THR A 94 -2.06 24.71 -4.77
N GLU A 95 -1.53 25.94 -4.90
CA GLU A 95 -0.50 26.47 -3.97
C GLU A 95 -0.95 26.53 -2.50
N GLU A 96 -2.26 26.41 -2.25
CA GLU A 96 -2.84 26.37 -0.90
C GLU A 96 -2.84 24.95 -0.30
N ASP A 97 -2.57 23.93 -1.11
CA ASP A 97 -2.49 22.53 -0.69
C ASP A 97 -1.06 22.21 -0.24
N TYR A 98 -0.92 21.59 0.93
CA TYR A 98 0.38 21.17 1.47
C TYR A 98 1.11 20.16 0.56
N LEU A 99 0.36 19.42 -0.27
CA LEU A 99 0.92 18.50 -1.24
C LEU A 99 1.63 19.24 -2.40
N TYR A 100 1.27 20.50 -2.66
CA TYR A 100 1.82 21.27 -3.78
C TYR A 100 3.33 21.50 -3.66
N ASP A 101 3.80 21.92 -2.47
CA ASP A 101 5.21 22.20 -2.25
C ASP A 101 6.06 20.92 -2.36
N GLU A 102 5.57 19.79 -1.83
CA GLU A 102 6.24 18.48 -1.92
C GLU A 102 6.35 18.04 -3.39
N ILE A 103 5.25 18.10 -4.15
CA ILE A 103 5.26 17.75 -5.59
C ILE A 103 6.20 18.68 -6.37
N LYS A 104 6.21 19.98 -6.05
CA LYS A 104 7.05 20.98 -6.73
C LYS A 104 8.53 20.78 -6.44
N GLU A 105 8.90 20.42 -5.21
CA GLU A 105 10.28 20.07 -4.85
C GLU A 105 10.74 18.79 -5.54
N ASP A 106 9.89 17.76 -5.57
CA ASP A 106 10.15 16.51 -6.28
C ASP A 106 10.44 16.76 -7.78
N ILE A 107 9.55 17.49 -8.48
CA ILE A 107 9.73 17.83 -9.90
C ILE A 107 11.01 18.65 -10.13
N LYS A 108 11.30 19.63 -9.27
CA LYS A 108 12.52 20.45 -9.37
C LYS A 108 13.80 19.64 -9.13
N SER A 109 13.76 18.68 -8.21
CA SER A 109 14.90 17.82 -7.90
C SER A 109 15.22 16.85 -9.03
N GLU A 110 14.21 16.37 -9.75
CA GLU A 110 14.37 15.54 -10.95
C GLU A 110 14.97 16.31 -12.13
N GLY A 111 14.57 17.57 -12.31
CA GLY A 111 15.13 18.45 -13.35
C GLY A 111 16.59 18.86 -13.15
N LYS A 112 17.12 18.75 -11.92
CA LYS A 112 18.52 19.07 -11.59
C LYS A 112 19.49 17.89 -11.75
N LYS A 113 19.01 16.70 -12.12
CA LYS A 113 19.86 15.51 -12.31
C LYS A 113 20.47 15.37 -13.72
N TYR A 114 20.31 16.36 -14.59
CA TYR A 114 20.89 16.41 -15.94
C TYR A 114 21.87 17.59 -16.08
#